data_AF-A0A2T7U7E5-F1
#
_entry.id   AF-A0A2T7U7E5-F1
#
_cell.length_a   1.000
_cell.length_b   1.000
_cell.length_c   1.000
_cell.angle_alpha   90.00
_cell.angle_beta   90.00
_cell.angle_gamma   90.00
#
_symmetry.space_group_name_H-M   'P 1'
#
loop_
_entity.id
_entity.type
_entity.pdbx_description
1 polymer ?
#
loop_
_entity_poly.entity_id
_entity_poly.type
_entity_poly.pdbx_seq_one_letter_code
_entity_poly.pdbx_strand_id
1 'polypeptide(L)' 'MSDWINFDQWHDCAQMERPGFVFEVKNKEGQSLLTTCTVPLQLPFDWKSPPACFRLIEAPEPRRSNPIPKPQI' A
#
# COMPACT_ATOMS: atom_id res chain seq x y z
N MET A 1 -13.49 10.84 3.30
CA MET A 1 -12.26 10.90 2.49
C MET A 1 -11.12 10.71 3.48
N SER A 2 -10.36 9.60 3.43
CA SER A 2 -9.25 9.39 4.38
C SER A 2 -8.22 10.50 4.21
N ASP A 3 -7.96 11.23 5.29
CA ASP A 3 -6.97 12.30 5.32
C ASP A 3 -5.56 11.74 5.13
N TRP A 4 -4.72 12.48 4.41
CA TRP A 4 -3.32 12.14 4.19
C TRP A 4 -2.50 12.45 5.44
N ILE A 5 -1.75 11.46 5.92
CA ILE A 5 -0.87 11.52 7.08
C ILE A 5 0.56 11.74 6.57
N ASN A 6 1.33 12.59 7.26
CA ASN A 6 2.75 12.78 6.93
C ASN A 6 3.53 11.47 7.17
N PHE A 7 4.39 11.10 6.22
CA PHE A 7 5.23 9.91 6.30
C PHE A 7 6.13 9.83 7.54
N ASP A 8 6.41 10.95 8.21
CA ASP A 8 7.12 10.95 9.49
C ASP A 8 6.43 10.06 10.55
N GLN A 9 5.11 9.89 10.47
CA GLN A 9 4.32 9.02 11.36
C GLN A 9 4.23 7.56 10.89
N TRP A 10 4.99 7.16 9.86
CA TRP A 10 4.95 5.79 9.32
C TRP A 10 5.35 4.73 10.35
N HIS A 11 6.24 5.08 11.29
CA HIS A 11 6.66 4.18 12.36
C HIS A 11 5.49 3.70 13.24
N ASP A 12 4.40 4.47 13.30
CA ASP A 12 3.17 4.14 14.02
C ASP A 12 2.13 3.41 13.15
N CYS A 13 2.49 2.96 11.95
CA CYS A 13 1.54 2.29 11.04
C CYS A 13 0.86 1.06 11.67
N ALA A 14 1.53 0.38 12.60
CA ALA A 14 1.00 -0.81 13.27
C ALA A 14 -0.22 -0.49 14.15
N GLN A 15 -0.30 0.75 14.68
CA GLN A 15 -1.47 1.19 15.45
C GLN A 15 -2.66 1.54 14.56
N MET A 16 -2.40 1.85 13.29
CA MET A 16 -3.41 2.21 12.30
C MET A 16 -3.85 1.01 11.44
N GLU A 17 -3.11 -0.10 11.50
CA GLU A 17 -3.40 -1.28 10.69
C GLU A 17 -4.74 -1.90 11.10
N ARG A 18 -5.57 -2.21 10.09
CA ARG A 18 -6.91 -2.77 10.28
C ARG A 18 -7.19 -3.84 9.24
N PRO A 19 -7.85 -4.96 9.61
CA PRO A 19 -8.27 -5.97 8.65
C PRO A 19 -9.14 -5.36 7.55
N GLY A 20 -8.85 -5.72 6.29
CA GLY A 20 -9.57 -5.20 5.13
C GLY A 20 -9.10 -3.82 4.66
N PHE A 21 -8.04 -3.27 5.25
CA PHE A 21 -7.43 -2.00 4.83
C PHE A 21 -5.96 -2.20 4.46
N VAL A 22 -5.46 -1.34 3.58
CA VAL A 22 -4.05 -1.22 3.18
C VAL A 22 -3.62 0.23 3.26
N PHE A 23 -2.31 0.46 3.35
CA PHE A 23 -1.75 1.81 3.29
C PHE A 23 -1.46 2.19 1.86
N GLU A 24 -2.00 3.32 1.43
CA GLU A 24 -1.58 4.00 0.22
C GLU A 24 -0.52 5.03 0.58
N VAL A 25 0.70 4.79 0.13
CA VAL A 25 1.85 5.69 0.29
C VAL A 25 2.05 6.46 -1.01
N LYS A 26 2.24 7.77 -0.92
CA LYS A 26 2.45 8.66 -2.07
C LYS A 26 3.74 9.45 -1.92
N ASN A 27 4.47 9.61 -3.03
CA ASN A 27 5.66 10.48 -3.08
C ASN A 27 5.38 11.82 -3.76
N LYS A 28 6.37 12.72 -3.77
CA LYS A 28 6.28 14.05 -4.38
C LYS A 28 6.08 14.02 -5.90
N GLU A 29 6.53 12.94 -6.55
CA GLU A 29 6.36 12.72 -8.00
C GLU A 29 4.93 12.26 -8.35
N GLY A 30 4.09 12.02 -7.35
CA GLY A 30 2.72 11.55 -7.54
C GLY A 30 2.59 10.03 -7.70
N GLN A 31 3.67 9.26 -7.57
CA GLN A 31 3.61 7.80 -7.54
C GLN A 31 2.90 7.34 -6.26
N SER A 32 1.99 6.37 -6.40
CA SER A 32 1.30 5.72 -5.28
C SER A 32 1.68 4.25 -5.17
N LEU A 33 1.81 3.77 -3.93
CA LEU A 33 2.14 2.40 -3.58
C LEU A 33 1.14 1.90 -2.54
N LEU A 34 0.53 0.76 -2.83
CA LEU A 34 -0.30 0.06 -1.85
C LEU A 34 0.56 -0.98 -1.12
N THR A 35 0.58 -0.90 0.20
CA THR A 35 1.42 -1.75 1.04
C THR A 35 0.77 -1.97 2.41
N THR A 36 1.18 -3.01 3.11
CA THR A 36 0.83 -3.23 4.52
C THR A 36 1.80 -2.48 5.42
N CYS A 37 1.54 -2.45 6.74
CA CYS A 37 2.48 -1.84 7.67
C CYS A 37 3.80 -2.64 7.69
N THR A 38 4.87 -2.05 7.14
CA THR A 38 6.20 -2.63 7.11
C THR A 38 7.21 -1.57 7.54
N VAL A 39 8.01 -1.88 8.57
CA VAL A 39 9.03 -0.98 9.11
C VAL A 39 10.38 -1.72 9.11
N PRO A 40 11.37 -1.30 8.30
CA PRO A 40 11.33 -0.17 7.36
C PRO A 40 10.46 -0.46 6.12
N LEU A 41 9.85 0.59 5.57
CA LEU A 41 9.03 0.49 4.35
C LEU A 41 9.86 -0.05 3.19
N GLN A 42 9.37 -1.11 2.55
CA GLN A 42 9.97 -1.66 1.34
C GLN A 42 9.46 -0.90 0.11
N LEU A 43 10.34 -0.13 -0.53
CA LEU A 43 10.01 0.62 -1.73
C LEU A 43 10.38 -0.17 -2.99
N PRO A 44 9.57 -0.07 -4.06
CA PRO A 44 9.93 -0.59 -5.38
C PRO A 44 11.24 0.02 -5.91
N PHE A 45 11.93 -0.70 -6.78
CA PHE A 45 13.20 -0.21 -7.35
C PHE A 45 13.02 1.02 -8.25
N ASP A 46 11.83 1.19 -8.85
CA ASP A 46 11.47 2.30 -9.74
C ASP A 46 10.92 3.52 -8.98
N TRP A 47 11.04 3.52 -7.65
CA TRP A 47 10.57 4.60 -6.79
C TRP A 47 11.50 5.81 -6.87
N LYS A 48 11.01 6.91 -7.44
CA LYS A 48 11.86 8.05 -7.84
C LYS A 48 12.15 9.05 -6.73
N SER A 49 11.36 9.07 -5.68
CA SER A 49 11.45 10.09 -4.62
C SER A 49 10.99 9.54 -3.28
N PRO A 50 11.48 10.08 -2.15
CA PRO A 50 11.05 9.66 -0.84
C PRO A 50 9.52 9.72 -0.68
N PRO A 51 8.92 8.78 0.05
CA PRO A 51 7.54 8.88 0.51
C PRO A 51 7.28 10.23 1.19
N ALA A 52 6.17 10.87 0.86
CA ALA A 52 5.79 12.18 1.39
C ALA A 52 4.60 12.07 2.35
N CYS A 53 3.61 11.26 1.99
CA CYS A 53 2.43 11.04 2.79
C CYS A 53 1.89 9.63 2.59
N PHE A 54 1.08 9.19 3.52
CA PHE A 54 0.35 7.94 3.44
C PHE A 54 -1.07 8.09 3.96
N ARG A 55 -1.95 7.16 3.62
CA ARG A 55 -3.29 7.07 4.20
C ARG A 55 -3.73 5.63 4.25
N LEU A 56 -4.66 5.34 5.16
CA LEU A 56 -5.31 4.04 5.21
C LEU A 56 -6.52 4.03 4.27
N ILE A 57 -6.55 3.08 3.34
CA ILE A 57 -7.64 2.87 2.39
C ILE A 57 -8.16 1.43 2.50
N GLU A 58 -9.40 1.20 2.06
CA GLU A 58 -9.92 -0.16 1.94
C GLU A 58 -9.07 -0.96 0.94
N ALA A 59 -8.77 -2.21 1.30
CA ALA A 59 -8.01 -3.11 0.44
C ALA A 59 -8.80 -3.33 -0.86
N PRO A 60 -8.18 -3.14 -2.04
CA PRO A 60 -8.87 -3.44 -3.29
C PRO A 60 -9.27 -4.91 -3.31
N GLU A 61 -10.48 -5.20 -3.78
CA GLU A 61 -10.96 -6.57 -3.84
C GLU A 61 -10.00 -7.43 -4.66
N PRO A 62 -9.66 -8.64 -4.17
CA PRO A 62 -8.81 -9.55 -4.93
C PRO A 62 -9.49 -9.85 -6.25
N ARG A 63 -8.80 -9.55 -7.36
CA ARG A 63 -9.29 -9.91 -8.69
C ARG A 63 -9.41 -11.43 -8.76
N ARG A 64 -10.65 -11.93 -8.87
CA ARG A 64 -10.87 -13.35 -9.17
C ARG A 64 -10.28 -13.65 -10.54
N SER A 65 -9.24 -14.48 -10.58
CA SER A 65 -8.74 -15.08 -11.80
C SER A 65 -9.82 -16.01 -12.35
N ASN A 66 -10.29 -15.73 -13.56
CA ASN A 66 -11.29 -16.56 -14.24
C ASN A 66 -10.83 -16.82 -15.69
N PRO A 67 -10.77 -18.07 -16.17
CA PRO A 67 -10.82 -19.35 -15.44
C PRO A 67 -9.44 -19.76 -14.88
N ILE A 68 -9.45 -20.61 -13.86
CA ILE A 68 -8.27 -21.36 -13.39
C ILE A 68 -7.72 -22.15 -14.60
N PRO A 69 -6.42 -22.08 -14.91
CA PRO A 69 -5.84 -22.88 -15.99
C PRO A 69 -6.19 -24.35 -15.79
N LYS A 70 -6.72 -25.02 -16.84
CA LYS A 70 -6.99 -26.46 -16.76
C LYS A 70 -5.67 -27.19 -16.46
N PRO A 71 -5.66 -28.18 -15.55
CA PRO A 71 -4.48 -29.00 -15.32
C PRO A 71 -4.05 -29.65 -16.64
N GLN A 72 -2.75 -29.55 -16.96
CA GLN A 72 -2.17 -30.30 -18.09
C GLN A 72 -2.03 -31.75 -17.63
N ILE A 73 -2.79 -32.65 -18.27
CA ILE A 73 -2.65 -34.11 -18.14
C ILE A 73 -1.73 -34.58 -19.25
#